data_AF-A0AAU6VB08-F1
#
_entry.id   AF-A0AAU6VB08-F1
#
_cell.length_a   1.000
_cell.length_b   1.000
_cell.length_c   1.000
_cell.angle_alpha   90.00
_cell.angle_beta   90.00
_cell.angle_gamma   90.00
#
_symmetry.space_group_name_H-M   'P 1'
#
loop_
_entity.id
_entity.type
_entity.pdbx_description
1 polymer ?
#
loop_
_entity_poly.entity_id
_entity_poly.type
_entity_poly.pdbx_seq_one_letter_code
_entity_poly.pdbx_strand_id
1 'polypeptide(L)'
;MPKKVIETNIGNTHIKFENTWFSGAKLFVDGEIVVKDNSFFALDKNSPLVAKKIVVEGVEHLVEVFAHAIFTVKLKLHVNGQYVAGDKF
;
A
#
# COMPACT_ATOMS: atom_id res chain seq x y z
N MET A 1 -12.08 -2.09 15.26
CA MET A 1 -10.99 -1.09 15.11
C MET A 1 -11.02 -0.53 13.70
N PRO A 2 -10.67 0.76 13.50
CA PRO A 2 -10.69 1.35 12.17
C PRO A 2 -9.65 0.67 11.28
N LYS A 3 -10.13 0.01 10.23
CA LYS A 3 -9.34 -0.55 9.14
C LYS A 3 -9.32 0.48 8.03
N LYS A 4 -8.13 0.88 7.57
CA LYS A 4 -7.97 1.70 6.36
C LYS A 4 -7.59 0.79 5.21
N VAL A 5 -8.26 0.97 4.08
CA VAL A 5 -8.05 0.20 2.86
C VAL A 5 -7.84 1.20 1.73
N ILE A 6 -6.86 0.92 0.87
CA ILE A 6 -6.71 1.57 -0.44
C ILE A 6 -6.51 0.48 -1.48
N GLU A 7 -7.02 0.72 -2.67
CA GLU A 7 -6.98 -0.26 -3.76
C GLU A 7 -6.87 0.43 -5.13
N THR A 8 -6.30 -0.29 -6.08
CA THR A 8 -6.23 0.09 -7.49
C THR A 8 -6.15 -1.17 -8.34
N ASN A 9 -6.32 -1.01 -9.64
CA ASN A 9 -5.97 -2.04 -10.62
C ASN A 9 -4.73 -1.62 -11.42
N ILE A 10 -3.90 -2.59 -11.77
CA ILE A 10 -2.83 -2.46 -12.78
C ILE A 10 -3.18 -3.52 -13.84
N GLY A 11 -3.60 -3.09 -15.04
CA GLY A 11 -4.21 -4.01 -16.00
C GLY A 11 -5.42 -4.73 -15.37
N ASN A 12 -5.41 -6.07 -15.41
CA ASN A 12 -6.41 -6.91 -14.76
C ASN A 12 -6.05 -7.35 -13.31
N THR A 13 -4.88 -6.94 -12.80
CA THR A 13 -4.42 -7.32 -11.46
C THR A 13 -4.93 -6.33 -10.42
N HIS A 14 -5.63 -6.83 -9.40
CA HIS A 14 -6.13 -6.05 -8.26
C HIS A 14 -5.06 -5.90 -7.19
N ILE A 15 -4.76 -4.66 -6.83
CA ILE A 15 -3.82 -4.32 -5.77
C ILE A 15 -4.60 -3.72 -4.63
N LYS A 16 -4.47 -4.31 -3.44
CA LYS A 16 -5.13 -3.83 -2.24
C LYS A 16 -4.14 -3.74 -1.10
N PHE A 17 -4.13 -2.61 -0.43
CA PHE A 17 -3.40 -2.44 0.81
C PHE A 17 -4.35 -2.22 1.97
N GLU A 18 -4.13 -2.95 3.05
CA GLU A 18 -4.88 -2.81 4.29
C GLU A 18 -3.93 -2.46 5.44
N ASN A 19 -4.32 -1.48 6.24
CA ASN A 19 -3.66 -1.20 7.51
C ASN A 19 -4.68 -1.20 8.65
N THR A 20 -4.29 -1.83 9.75
CA THR A 20 -5.03 -1.81 11.01
C THR A 20 -4.09 -1.47 12.16
N TRP A 21 -4.61 -0.76 13.16
CA TRP A 21 -3.86 -0.37 14.36
C TRP A 21 -3.20 -1.52 15.13
N PHE A 22 -3.67 -2.77 14.98
CA PHE A 22 -3.22 -3.91 15.79
C PHE A 22 -2.79 -5.14 14.97
N SER A 23 -3.08 -5.18 13.67
CA SER A 23 -2.66 -6.29 12.78
C SER A 23 -1.61 -5.84 11.75
N GLY A 24 -1.15 -4.59 11.83
CA GLY A 24 -0.14 -4.03 10.94
C GLY A 24 -0.67 -3.78 9.53
N ALA A 25 0.25 -3.83 8.57
CA ALA A 25 0.06 -3.55 7.15
C ALA A 25 0.13 -4.82 6.30
N LYS A 26 -0.77 -4.94 5.33
CA LYS A 26 -0.82 -6.07 4.38
C LYS A 26 -1.02 -5.55 2.97
N LEU A 27 -0.22 -6.07 2.04
CA LEU A 27 -0.40 -5.87 0.60
C LEU A 27 -0.93 -7.16 -0.01
N PHE A 28 -2.00 -7.03 -0.78
CA PHE A 28 -2.64 -8.10 -1.52
C PHE A 28 -2.50 -7.86 -3.01
N VAL A 29 -2.22 -8.92 -3.76
CA VAL A 29 -2.22 -8.96 -5.23
C VAL A 29 -3.17 -10.07 -5.64
N ASP A 30 -4.24 -9.75 -6.35
CA ASP A 30 -5.30 -10.69 -6.74
C ASP A 30 -5.85 -11.52 -5.55
N GLY A 31 -5.91 -10.88 -4.37
CA GLY A 31 -6.40 -11.49 -3.13
C GLY A 31 -5.34 -12.27 -2.33
N GLU A 32 -4.15 -12.50 -2.87
CA GLU A 32 -3.05 -13.16 -2.17
C GLU A 32 -2.19 -12.16 -1.38
N ILE A 33 -1.83 -12.50 -0.14
CA ILE A 33 -0.93 -11.66 0.67
C ILE A 33 0.50 -11.82 0.16
N VAL A 34 1.04 -10.75 -0.44
CA VAL A 34 2.42 -10.72 -0.94
C VAL A 34 3.38 -9.99 0.00
N VAL A 35 2.84 -9.16 0.90
CA VAL A 35 3.60 -8.49 1.97
C VAL A 35 2.76 -8.49 3.24
N LYS A 36 3.41 -8.88 4.35
CA LYS A 36 2.90 -8.70 5.70
C LYS A 36 3.96 -7.93 6.49
N ASP A 37 3.62 -6.71 6.88
CA ASP A 37 4.47 -5.85 7.68
C ASP A 37 3.81 -5.61 9.04
N ASN A 38 4.56 -5.81 10.12
CA ASN A 38 4.04 -5.68 11.48
C ASN A 38 4.12 -4.23 11.99
N SER A 39 4.64 -3.30 11.19
CA SER A 39 4.63 -1.89 11.55
C SER A 39 3.20 -1.36 11.44
N PHE A 40 2.78 -0.65 12.47
CA PHE A 40 1.43 -0.09 12.52
C PHE A 40 1.31 1.15 11.62
N PHE A 41 2.38 1.93 11.48
CA PHE A 41 2.46 3.13 10.61
C PHE A 41 3.93 3.57 10.47
N ALA A 42 4.24 4.33 9.40
CA ALA A 42 5.50 5.06 9.28
C ALA A 42 5.29 6.52 9.72
N LEU A 43 6.25 7.08 10.47
CA LEU A 43 6.25 8.51 10.81
C LEU A 43 6.83 9.36 9.67
N ASP A 44 7.70 8.77 8.85
CA ASP A 44 8.31 9.43 7.70
C ASP A 44 7.38 9.33 6.47
N LYS A 45 6.88 10.48 6.04
CA LYS A 45 6.01 10.60 4.85
C LYS A 45 6.77 10.46 3.52
N ASN A 46 8.10 10.52 3.54
CA ASN A 46 8.94 10.48 2.34
C ASN A 46 9.44 9.07 2.01
N SER A 47 9.29 8.12 2.94
CA SER A 47 9.71 6.73 2.75
C SER A 47 8.48 5.81 2.64
N PRO A 48 8.43 4.90 1.66
CA PRO A 48 7.33 3.95 1.57
C PRO A 48 7.39 2.97 2.75
N LEU A 49 6.24 2.69 3.35
CA LEU A 49 6.08 1.63 4.34
C LEU A 49 6.25 0.25 3.69
N VAL A 50 5.76 0.10 2.45
CA VAL A 50 5.92 -1.11 1.65
C VAL A 50 6.40 -0.71 0.26
N ALA A 51 7.44 -1.36 -0.25
CA ALA A 51 7.87 -1.29 -1.64
C ALA A 51 8.02 -2.72 -2.17
N LYS A 52 7.23 -3.08 -3.19
CA LYS A 52 7.19 -4.43 -3.75
C LYS A 52 7.13 -4.38 -5.26
N LYS A 53 8.05 -5.07 -5.92
CA LYS A 53 7.96 -5.34 -7.36
C LYS A 53 7.00 -6.50 -7.60
N ILE A 54 6.10 -6.31 -8.56
CA ILE A 54 5.17 -7.32 -9.05
C ILE A 54 5.25 -7.37 -10.57
N VAL A 55 4.90 -8.50 -11.17
CA VAL A 55 4.84 -8.66 -12.63
C VAL A 55 3.37 -8.74 -13.02
N VAL A 56 2.93 -7.81 -13.87
CA VAL A 56 1.59 -7.77 -14.44
C VAL A 56 1.73 -7.83 -15.95
N GLU A 57 1.10 -8.80 -16.60
CA GLU A 57 1.12 -8.94 -18.08
C GLU A 57 2.56 -8.97 -18.67
N GLY A 58 3.53 -9.51 -17.91
CA GLY A 58 4.94 -9.57 -18.31
C GLY A 58 5.75 -8.28 -18.08
N VAL A 59 5.13 -7.23 -17.52
CA VAL A 59 5.79 -5.96 -17.18
C VAL A 59 6.00 -5.86 -15.68
N GLU A 60 7.20 -5.45 -15.26
CA GLU A 60 7.49 -5.20 -13.84
C GLU A 60 6.92 -3.84 -13.41
N HIS A 61 6.19 -3.85 -12.29
CA HIS A 61 5.66 -2.66 -11.64
C HIS A 61 6.17 -2.60 -10.19
N LEU A 62 6.72 -1.45 -9.81
CA LEU A 62 7.05 -1.14 -8.44
C LEU A 62 5.80 -0.57 -7.74
N VAL A 63 5.25 -1.31 -6.80
CA VAL A 63 4.14 -0.88 -5.95
C VAL A 63 4.70 -0.32 -4.64
N GLU A 64 4.37 0.92 -4.34
CA GLU A 64 4.85 1.64 -3.17
C GLU A 64 3.65 2.13 -2.35
N VAL A 65 3.62 1.78 -1.08
CA VAL A 65 2.59 2.23 -0.15
C VAL A 65 3.22 3.10 0.89
N PHE A 66 2.70 4.31 1.05
CA PHE A 66 3.10 5.24 2.09
C PHE A 66 1.99 5.31 3.13
N ALA A 67 2.38 5.23 4.40
CA ALA A 67 1.48 5.39 5.53
C ALA A 67 2.00 6.52 6.42
N HIS A 68 1.12 7.39 6.87
CA HIS A 68 1.47 8.47 7.77
C HIS A 68 0.38 8.65 8.83
N ALA A 69 0.77 8.72 10.10
CA ALA A 69 -0.16 8.82 11.23
C ALA A 69 0.32 9.87 12.24
N ILE A 70 -0.44 10.97 12.37
CA ILE A 70 -0.27 11.97 13.45
C ILE A 70 -1.52 11.94 14.34
N PHE A 71 -2.70 12.19 13.75
CA PHE A 71 -4.01 12.08 14.43
C PHE A 71 -4.92 11.05 13.77
N THR A 72 -4.77 10.87 12.45
CA THR A 72 -5.48 9.89 11.64
C THR A 72 -4.47 9.20 10.72
N VAL A 73 -4.74 7.93 10.38
CA VAL A 73 -3.92 7.19 9.41
C VAL A 73 -4.29 7.67 8.01
N LYS A 74 -3.31 8.21 7.29
CA LYS A 74 -3.36 8.52 5.87
C LYS A 74 -2.55 7.50 5.11
N LEU A 75 -3.08 7.02 3.98
CA LEU A 75 -2.42 6.05 3.12
C LEU A 75 -2.43 6.55 1.68
N LYS A 76 -1.31 6.39 0.96
CA LYS A 76 -1.27 6.59 -0.49
C LYS A 76 -0.53 5.45 -1.17
N LEU A 77 -0.98 5.13 -2.37
CA LEU A 77 -0.42 4.10 -3.23
C LEU A 77 0.22 4.78 -4.44
N HIS A 78 1.45 4.39 -4.72
CA HIS A 78 2.16 4.76 -5.94
C HIS A 78 2.48 3.49 -6.74
N VAL A 79 2.48 3.63 -8.05
CA VAL A 79 2.96 2.62 -9.00
C VAL A 79 4.04 3.26 -9.85
N ASN A 80 5.24 2.70 -9.85
CA ASN A 80 6.41 3.24 -10.53
C ASN A 80 6.67 4.72 -10.15
N GLY A 81 6.58 5.04 -8.85
CA GLY A 81 6.72 6.40 -8.32
C GLY A 81 5.52 7.33 -8.55
N GLN A 82 4.52 6.94 -9.35
CA GLN A 82 3.35 7.78 -9.66
C GLN A 82 2.19 7.49 -8.72
N TYR A 83 1.58 8.52 -8.15
CA TYR A 83 0.38 8.40 -7.33
C TYR A 83 -0.79 7.80 -8.12
N VAL A 84 -1.45 6.79 -7.56
CA VAL A 84 -2.62 6.14 -8.17
C VAL A 84 -3.85 6.10 -7.27
N ALA A 85 -3.70 6.02 -5.93
CA ALA A 85 -4.83 5.91 -5.02
C ALA A 85 -4.52 6.41 -3.59
N GLY A 86 -5.57 6.76 -2.83
CA GLY A 86 -5.50 7.11 -1.42
C GLY A 86 -5.57 8.60 -1.10
N ASP A 87 -4.81 9.03 -0.10
CA ASP A 87 -4.77 10.38 0.45
C ASP A 87 -3.65 11.19 -0.23
N LYS A 88 -3.87 12.46 -0.56
CA LYS A 88 -2.82 13.35 -1.11
C LYS A 88 -2.08 14.07 0.04
N PHE A 89 -0.85 13.66 0.35
CA PHE A 89 -0.01 14.26 1.40
C PHE A 89 1.49 14.16 1.08
#